data_AF-A0A1Z4NAL0-F1
#
_entry.id   AF-A0A1Z4NAL0-F1
#
_cell.length_a   1.000
_cell.length_b   1.000
_cell.length_c   1.000
_cell.angle_alpha   90.00
_cell.angle_beta   90.00
_cell.angle_gamma   90.00
#
_symmetry.space_group_name_H-M   'P 1'
#
loop_
_entity.id
_entity.type
_entity.pdbx_description
1 polymer ?
#
loop_
_entity_poly.entity_id
_entity_poly.type
_entity_poly.pdbx_seq_one_letter_code
_entity_poly.pdbx_strand_id
1 'polypeptide(L)'
;MRVRKTKKDSQKMIRWRLRILMAEKKISNKELAELSGIHPTSISKLKNADEIEQISGRVLNSLCNGLTKAYQATGDNRIITPGDLFDYTFDHDGDPTTGDIQAKTLEKAEDGQISNPGKSSKTNTQVVWLTPSQEAS
;
A
#
# COMPACT_ATOMS: atom_id res chain seq x y z
N MET A 1 -30.69 -24.03 17.58
CA MET A 1 -29.86 -22.94 17.04
C MET A 1 -28.40 -23.22 17.39
N ARG A 2 -27.52 -23.52 16.42
CA ARG A 2 -26.07 -23.69 16.68
C ARG A 2 -25.41 -22.32 16.62
N VAL A 3 -25.04 -21.78 17.77
CA VAL A 3 -24.14 -20.63 17.86
C VAL A 3 -22.75 -21.11 17.43
N ARG A 4 -22.28 -20.64 16.28
CA ARG A 4 -20.91 -20.91 15.82
C ARG A 4 -19.96 -20.06 16.65
N LYS A 5 -19.11 -20.73 17.43
CA LYS A 5 -18.04 -20.09 18.19
C LYS A 5 -17.05 -19.48 17.19
N THR A 6 -17.01 -18.15 17.10
CA THR A 6 -15.99 -17.46 16.30
C THR A 6 -14.65 -17.69 16.98
N LYS A 7 -13.75 -18.39 16.28
CA LYS A 7 -12.37 -18.56 16.73
C LYS A 7 -11.79 -17.15 16.81
N LYS A 8 -11.27 -16.76 17.98
CA LYS A 8 -10.52 -15.52 18.13
C LYS A 8 -9.36 -15.64 17.14
N ASP A 9 -9.43 -14.92 16.03
CA ASP A 9 -8.32 -14.77 15.11
C ASP A 9 -7.20 -14.17 15.95
N SER A 10 -6.24 -15.01 16.34
CA SER A 10 -4.95 -14.57 16.87
C SER A 10 -4.52 -13.41 15.99
N GLN A 11 -4.18 -12.28 16.60
CA GLN A 11 -3.75 -11.09 15.87
C GLN A 11 -2.75 -11.54 14.80
N LYS A 12 -3.14 -11.41 13.53
CA LYS A 12 -2.32 -11.87 12.42
C LYS A 12 -1.58 -10.66 11.94
N MET A 13 -0.26 -10.67 12.15
CA MET A 13 0.60 -9.56 11.80
C MET A 13 0.51 -9.15 10.33
N ILE A 14 0.18 -10.09 9.42
CA ILE A 14 0.00 -9.80 8.00
C ILE A 14 -1.42 -10.20 7.57
N ARG A 15 -2.17 -9.24 7.04
CA ARG A 15 -3.54 -9.39 6.55
C ARG A 15 -3.58 -9.33 5.03
N TRP A 16 -4.34 -10.25 4.44
CA TRP A 16 -4.59 -10.26 3.01
C TRP A 16 -5.76 -9.34 2.63
N ARG A 17 -5.50 -8.34 1.77
CA ARG A 17 -6.45 -7.28 1.44
C ARG A 17 -7.14 -7.41 0.08
N LEU A 18 -6.89 -8.48 -0.67
CA LEU A 18 -7.53 -8.66 -1.99
C LEU A 18 -9.05 -8.57 -1.92
N ARG A 19 -9.67 -9.19 -0.90
CA ARG A 19 -11.13 -9.14 -0.71
C ARG A 19 -11.63 -7.71 -0.55
N ILE A 20 -10.89 -6.88 0.18
CA ILE A 20 -11.24 -5.48 0.47
C ILE A 20 -11.11 -4.67 -0.82
N LEU A 21 -9.96 -4.76 -1.52
CA LEU A 21 -9.72 -4.03 -2.77
C LEU A 21 -10.73 -4.37 -3.86
N MET A 22 -11.16 -5.63 -3.96
CA MET A 22 -12.21 -6.04 -4.88
C MET A 22 -13.58 -5.50 -4.49
N ALA A 23 -13.91 -5.50 -3.19
CA ALA A 23 -15.18 -5.00 -2.68
C ALA A 23 -15.32 -3.48 -2.85
N GLU A 24 -14.25 -2.72 -2.61
CA GLU A 24 -14.19 -1.26 -2.76
C GLU A 24 -14.64 -0.79 -4.16
N LYS A 25 -14.25 -1.53 -5.19
CA LYS A 25 -14.58 -1.22 -6.59
C LYS A 25 -15.65 -2.13 -7.20
N LYS A 26 -16.28 -2.98 -6.39
CA LYS A 26 -17.29 -3.98 -6.84
C LYS A 26 -16.78 -4.89 -7.98
N ILE A 27 -15.49 -5.20 -7.99
CA ILE A 27 -14.87 -6.05 -9.01
C ILE A 27 -15.33 -7.49 -8.80
N SER A 28 -15.85 -8.10 -9.86
CA SER A 28 -16.29 -9.49 -9.80
C SER A 28 -15.10 -10.47 -9.89
N ASN A 29 -15.23 -11.66 -9.31
CA ASN A 29 -14.22 -12.71 -9.42
C ASN A 29 -13.94 -13.09 -10.89
N LYS A 30 -14.97 -13.06 -11.74
CA LYS A 30 -14.89 -13.40 -13.16
C LYS A 30 -14.11 -12.33 -13.93
N GLU A 31 -14.43 -11.07 -13.69
CA GLU A 31 -13.76 -9.94 -14.31
C GLU A 31 -12.27 -9.89 -13.95
N LEU A 32 -11.94 -10.07 -12.67
CA LEU A 32 -10.53 -10.11 -12.26
C LEU A 32 -9.79 -11.30 -12.89
N ALA A 33 -10.42 -12.46 -13.01
CA ALA A 33 -9.85 -13.63 -13.68
C ALA A 33 -9.52 -13.36 -15.15
N GLU A 34 -10.43 -12.71 -15.87
CA GLU A 34 -10.25 -12.33 -17.27
C GLU A 34 -9.12 -11.30 -17.44
N LEU A 35 -9.04 -10.29 -16.57
CA LEU A 35 -8.03 -9.23 -16.65
C LEU A 35 -6.62 -9.68 -16.25
N SER A 36 -6.53 -10.58 -15.27
CA SER A 36 -5.26 -11.11 -14.74
C SER A 36 -4.77 -12.36 -15.47
N GLY A 37 -5.63 -13.03 -16.26
CA GLY A 37 -5.33 -14.31 -16.90
C GLY A 37 -5.24 -15.48 -15.91
N ILE A 38 -5.76 -15.31 -14.69
CA ILE A 38 -5.76 -16.33 -13.63
C ILE A 38 -7.11 -17.05 -13.65
N HIS A 39 -7.10 -18.37 -13.42
CA HIS A 39 -8.34 -19.14 -13.34
C HIS A 39 -9.28 -18.62 -12.23
N PRO A 40 -10.59 -18.48 -12.46
CA PRO A 40 -11.53 -17.93 -11.49
C PRO A 40 -11.57 -18.69 -10.16
N THR A 41 -11.34 -20.02 -10.19
CA THR A 41 -11.22 -20.82 -8.96
C THR A 41 -10.00 -20.41 -8.13
N SER A 42 -8.88 -20.07 -8.77
CA SER A 42 -7.68 -19.59 -8.08
C SER A 42 -7.91 -18.22 -7.45
N ILE A 43 -8.58 -17.31 -8.16
CA ILE A 43 -9.01 -16.02 -7.60
C ILE A 43 -9.94 -16.22 -6.40
N SER A 44 -10.91 -17.14 -6.49
CA SER A 44 -11.81 -17.45 -5.39
C SER A 44 -11.06 -17.97 -4.15
N LYS A 45 -10.11 -18.89 -4.34
CA LYS A 45 -9.25 -19.38 -3.26
C LYS A 45 -8.42 -18.26 -2.65
N LEU A 46 -7.76 -17.45 -3.47
CA LEU A 46 -6.93 -16.34 -3.02
C LEU A 46 -7.76 -15.29 -2.27
N LYS A 47 -8.99 -14.99 -2.69
CA LYS A 47 -9.87 -14.04 -1.99
C LYS A 47 -10.32 -14.54 -0.62
N ASN A 48 -10.54 -15.84 -0.50
CA ASN A 48 -11.04 -16.47 0.73
C ASN A 48 -9.92 -16.87 1.68
N ALA A 49 -8.68 -16.93 1.20
CA ALA A 49 -7.51 -17.13 2.03
C ALA A 49 -7.29 -15.88 2.89
N ASP A 50 -7.43 -16.02 4.20
CA ASP A 50 -7.08 -14.93 5.13
C ASP A 50 -5.55 -14.89 5.36
N GLU A 51 -4.85 -16.00 5.08
CA GLU A 51 -3.39 -16.15 5.10
C GLU A 51 -2.88 -16.64 3.73
N ILE A 52 -1.84 -15.99 3.21
CA ILE A 52 -1.12 -16.49 2.03
C ILE A 52 0.17 -17.15 2.53
N GLU A 53 0.19 -18.47 2.56
CA GLU A 53 1.41 -19.25 2.84
C GLU A 53 2.41 -19.14 1.68
N GLN A 54 1.94 -19.32 0.45
CA GLN A 54 2.79 -19.28 -0.73
C GLN A 54 2.05 -18.68 -1.93
N ILE A 55 2.63 -17.65 -2.52
CA ILE A 55 2.20 -17.09 -3.80
C ILE A 55 3.42 -16.88 -4.69
N SER A 56 3.32 -17.33 -5.94
CA SER A 56 4.37 -17.07 -6.93
C SER A 56 4.37 -15.60 -7.33
N GLY A 57 5.55 -15.00 -7.50
CA GLY A 57 5.69 -13.64 -8.02
C GLY A 57 4.99 -13.42 -9.38
N ARG A 58 4.88 -14.47 -10.21
CA ARG A 58 4.12 -14.40 -11.47
C ARG A 58 2.63 -14.16 -11.22
N VAL A 59 2.03 -14.90 -10.28
CA VAL A 59 0.62 -14.77 -9.90
C VAL A 59 0.37 -13.42 -9.23
N LEU A 60 1.27 -12.99 -8.36
CA LEU A 60 1.19 -11.69 -7.69
C LEU A 60 1.25 -10.54 -8.70
N ASN A 61 2.19 -10.59 -9.66
CA ASN A 61 2.28 -9.60 -10.74
C ASN A 61 1.02 -9.59 -11.61
N SER A 62 0.52 -10.76 -12.02
CA SER A 62 -0.73 -10.88 -12.78
C SER A 62 -1.92 -10.30 -12.02
N LEU A 63 -2.01 -10.50 -10.70
CA LEU A 63 -3.04 -9.90 -9.85
C LEU A 63 -2.94 -8.38 -9.82
N CYS A 64 -1.76 -7.82 -9.54
CA CYS A 64 -1.55 -6.37 -9.51
C CYS A 64 -1.92 -5.72 -10.85
N ASN A 65 -1.51 -6.34 -11.97
CA ASN A 65 -1.85 -5.87 -13.31
C ASN A 65 -3.35 -5.98 -13.59
N GLY A 66 -4.00 -7.09 -13.21
CA GLY A 66 -5.43 -7.28 -13.38
C GLY A 66 -6.26 -6.27 -12.57
N LEU A 67 -5.88 -6.03 -11.31
CA LEU A 67 -6.53 -5.04 -10.46
C LEU A 67 -6.33 -3.62 -10.98
N THR A 68 -5.11 -3.27 -11.41
CA THR A 68 -4.82 -1.95 -11.99
C THR A 68 -5.69 -1.68 -13.22
N LYS A 69 -5.89 -2.69 -14.10
CA LYS A 69 -6.82 -2.57 -15.24
C LYS A 69 -8.28 -2.43 -14.81
N ALA A 70 -8.72 -3.18 -13.78
CA ALA A 70 -10.08 -3.10 -13.27
C ALA A 70 -10.39 -1.72 -12.67
N TYR A 71 -9.42 -1.12 -11.96
CA TYR A 71 -9.54 0.24 -11.42
C TYR A 71 -9.66 1.28 -12.54
N GLN A 72 -8.83 1.16 -13.57
CA GLN A 72 -8.91 2.03 -14.75
C GLN A 72 -10.25 1.92 -15.48
N ALA A 73 -10.81 0.71 -15.61
CA ALA A 73 -12.14 0.50 -16.19
C ALA A 73 -13.26 1.18 -15.38
N THR A 74 -13.04 1.37 -14.08
CA THR A 74 -13.98 2.06 -13.17
C THR A 74 -13.76 3.58 -13.15
N GLY A 75 -12.76 4.11 -13.87
CA GLY A 75 -12.42 5.53 -13.91
C GLY A 75 -11.41 5.98 -12.84
N ASP A 76 -10.76 5.03 -12.15
CA ASP A 76 -9.73 5.30 -11.16
C ASP A 76 -8.35 4.93 -11.73
N ASN A 77 -7.48 5.93 -11.93
CA ASN A 77 -6.14 5.73 -12.45
C ASN A 77 -5.12 5.28 -11.38
N ARG A 78 -5.59 4.77 -10.24
CA ARG A 78 -4.72 4.20 -9.20
C ARG A 78 -4.01 2.93 -9.70
N ILE A 79 -2.69 2.92 -9.54
CA ILE A 79 -1.86 1.73 -9.75
C ILE A 79 -1.87 0.90 -8.47
N ILE A 80 -2.20 -0.38 -8.59
CA ILE A 80 -2.20 -1.31 -7.46
C ILE A 80 -0.84 -1.98 -7.37
N THR A 81 -0.18 -1.78 -6.24
CA THR A 81 1.13 -2.34 -5.92
C THR A 81 0.99 -3.57 -5.02
N PRO A 82 2.02 -4.43 -4.95
CA PRO A 82 2.02 -5.53 -3.97
C PRO A 82 1.79 -5.05 -2.53
N GLY A 83 2.24 -3.84 -2.18
CA GLY A 83 2.01 -3.25 -0.86
C GLY A 83 0.55 -2.93 -0.55
N ASP A 84 -0.29 -2.73 -1.56
CA ASP A 84 -1.73 -2.52 -1.34
C ASP A 84 -2.47 -3.83 -0.99
N LEU A 85 -1.90 -4.96 -1.38
CA LEU A 85 -2.48 -6.29 -1.19
C LEU A 85 -2.22 -6.87 0.21
N PHE A 86 -1.17 -6.41 0.88
CA PHE A 86 -0.79 -6.84 2.21
C PHE A 86 -0.94 -5.68 3.19
N ASP A 87 -1.37 -5.98 4.40
CA ASP A 87 -1.40 -5.00 5.48
C ASP A 87 -0.73 -5.58 6.71
N TYR A 88 0.12 -4.77 7.33
CA TYR A 88 0.91 -5.19 8.48
C TYR A 88 0.39 -4.49 9.74
N THR A 89 -0.05 -5.27 10.71
CA THR A 89 -0.35 -4.78 12.05
C THR A 89 0.71 -5.32 12.99
N PHE A 90 1.45 -4.45 13.65
CA PHE A 90 2.43 -4.85 14.65
C PHE A 90 1.68 -5.43 15.86
N ASP A 91 1.93 -6.71 16.18
CA ASP A 91 1.47 -7.30 17.42
C ASP A 91 2.32 -6.73 18.56
N HIS A 92 1.82 -5.70 19.24
CA HIS A 92 2.41 -5.28 20.50
C HIS A 92 1.99 -6.32 21.55
N ASP A 93 2.92 -7.20 21.95
CA ASP A 93 2.75 -8.18 23.06
C ASP A 93 2.63 -7.52 24.45
N GLY A 94 2.24 -6.25 24.53
CA GLY A 94 2.08 -5.52 25.77
C GLY A 94 0.85 -4.63 25.70
N ASP A 95 -0.10 -4.89 26.59
CA ASP A 95 -0.99 -3.95 27.28
C ASP A 95 -1.51 -2.71 26.49
N PRO A 96 -2.84 -2.52 26.32
CA PRO A 96 -3.37 -1.41 25.54
C PRO A 96 -3.11 -0.07 26.24
N THR A 97 -1.98 0.57 25.93
CA THR A 97 -1.92 2.03 26.03
C THR A 97 -2.36 2.58 24.69
N THR A 98 -3.67 2.61 24.51
CA THR A 98 -4.28 3.63 23.67
C THR A 98 -3.89 4.98 24.27
N GLY A 99 -2.98 5.68 23.61
CA GLY A 99 -2.51 7.00 24.01
C GLY A 99 -1.81 7.69 22.85
N ASP A 100 -2.54 8.58 22.18
CA ASP A 100 -2.00 9.81 21.61
C ASP A 100 -1.17 9.74 20.31
N ILE A 101 -1.85 9.50 19.18
CA ILE A 101 -1.54 10.27 17.96
C ILE A 101 -2.83 10.91 17.42
N GLN A 102 -3.50 11.67 18.29
CA GLN A 102 -4.37 12.76 17.88
C GLN A 102 -4.38 13.80 18.99
N ALA A 103 -3.57 14.86 18.84
CA ALA A 103 -3.97 16.26 18.99
C ALA A 103 -2.76 17.14 19.34
N LYS A 104 -2.79 18.35 18.76
CA LYS A 104 -1.98 19.54 19.06
C LYS A 104 -0.57 19.50 18.45
N THR A 105 -0.31 20.28 17.41
CA THR A 105 -0.06 21.70 17.66
C THR A 105 -0.67 22.58 16.55
N LEU A 106 -1.83 23.14 16.86
CA LEU A 106 -2.24 24.45 16.38
C LEU A 106 -2.72 25.24 17.61
N GLU A 107 -2.47 26.55 17.55
CA GLU A 107 -2.75 27.62 18.53
C GLU A 107 -1.55 27.95 19.44
N LYS A 108 -1.05 29.19 19.55
CA LYS A 108 -1.40 30.50 18.96
C LYS A 108 -0.28 31.50 19.36
N ALA A 109 -0.21 32.59 18.60
CA ALA A 109 0.62 33.79 18.72
C ALA A 109 0.97 34.30 20.13
N GLU A 110 2.14 34.92 20.30
CA GLU A 110 2.26 36.38 20.47
C GLU A 110 3.73 36.87 20.38
N ASP A 111 3.87 37.96 19.63
CA ASP A 111 4.87 39.03 19.57
C ASP A 111 6.31 38.88 20.08
N GLY A 112 7.24 39.12 19.14
CA GLY A 112 8.68 39.28 19.40
C GLY A 112 9.41 39.78 18.16
N GLN A 113 9.11 41.03 17.79
CA GLN A 113 9.72 41.80 16.71
C GLN A 113 11.26 41.87 16.80
N ILE A 114 11.97 41.28 15.83
CA ILE A 114 13.31 41.73 15.44
C ILE A 114 13.43 41.75 13.92
N SER A 115 13.77 42.94 13.44
CA SER A 115 13.89 43.40 12.06
C SER A 115 15.11 42.85 11.29
N ASN A 116 14.86 42.33 10.07
CA ASN A 116 15.47 42.56 8.74
C ASN A 116 16.99 42.86 8.55
N PRO A 117 17.56 42.84 7.31
CA PRO A 117 17.13 42.23 6.04
C PRO A 117 18.27 41.53 5.24
N GLY A 118 17.92 40.80 4.16
CA GLY A 118 18.72 40.89 2.92
C GLY A 118 19.13 39.60 2.20
N LYS A 119 18.61 39.51 0.97
CA LYS A 119 19.28 39.07 -0.28
C LYS A 119 19.29 37.58 -0.67
N SER A 120 18.57 37.35 -1.76
CA SER A 120 19.08 36.84 -3.04
C SER A 120 18.99 35.33 -3.29
N SER A 121 17.97 34.97 -4.07
CA SER A 121 18.09 34.32 -5.38
C SER A 121 19.29 33.39 -5.63
N LYS A 122 19.04 32.10 -5.87
CA LYS A 122 19.18 31.42 -7.20
C LYS A 122 19.23 29.89 -7.10
N THR A 123 18.39 29.27 -7.92
CA THR A 123 18.54 28.06 -8.75
C THR A 123 19.74 27.10 -8.61
N ASN A 124 19.39 25.81 -8.63
CA ASN A 124 19.96 24.70 -9.43
C ASN A 124 21.42 24.28 -9.17
N THR A 125 21.60 23.01 -8.77
CA THR A 125 22.82 22.24 -9.10
C THR A 125 22.45 20.77 -9.24
N GLN A 126 22.44 20.29 -10.49
CA GLN A 126 22.62 18.88 -10.83
C GLN A 126 24.06 18.45 -10.52
N VAL A 127 24.24 17.29 -9.90
CA VAL A 127 25.53 16.63 -9.77
C VAL A 127 25.70 15.65 -10.92
N VAL A 128 26.41 16.12 -11.95
CA VAL A 128 26.98 15.31 -13.04
C VAL A 128 28.30 14.75 -12.52
N TRP A 129 28.44 13.42 -12.55
CA TRP A 129 29.72 12.76 -12.31
C TRP A 129 30.34 12.40 -13.68
N LEU A 130 31.35 13.16 -14.10
CA LEU A 130 32.32 12.76 -15.14
C LEU A 130 33.64 12.43 -14.43
N THR A 131 34.26 11.29 -14.70
CA THR A 131 35.50 11.07 -15.51
C THR A 131 36.15 9.74 -15.08
N PRO A 132 37.20 9.18 -15.74
CA PRO A 132 37.94 9.66 -16.91
C PRO A 132 38.11 8.64 -18.06
N SER A 133 38.44 9.18 -19.24
CA SER A 133 39.04 8.49 -20.38
C SER A 133 40.29 7.71 -19.99
N GLN A 134 40.48 6.55 -20.63
CA GLN A 134 41.80 5.95 -20.77
C GLN A 134 41.98 5.50 -22.23
N GLU A 135 42.73 6.32 -22.98
CA GLU A 135 43.44 5.90 -24.18
C GLU A 135 44.53 4.91 -23.78
N ALA A 136 44.63 3.77 -24.48
CA ALA A 136 45.85 2.98 -24.55
C ALA A 136 45.86 2.16 -25.86
N SER A 137 46.73 2.63 -26.77
CA SER A 137 47.50 1.93 -27.82
C SER A 137 46.80 1.17 -28.94
#